data_AF-A0A4Q8LDJ6-F1
#
_entry.id   AF-A0A4Q8LDJ6-F1
#
_cell.length_a   1.000
_cell.length_b   1.000
_cell.length_c   1.000
_cell.angle_alpha   90.00
_cell.angle_beta   90.00
_cell.angle_gamma   90.00
#
_symmetry.space_group_name_H-M   'P 1'
#
loop_
_entity.id
_entity.type
_entity.pdbx_description
1 polymer ?
#
loop_
_entity_poly.entity_id
_entity_poly.type
_entity_poly.pdbx_seq_one_letter_code
_entity_poly.pdbx_strand_id
1 'polypeptide(L)'
;MPVFRCFIRGENFPGSLSRQGEPVGFYTTRWVDAESPVEAEMLALGLLREDPILNSVAAEERSENAQIFFEKIEEVLSEPGRVSGAGFTFFPMGT
;
A
#
# COMPACT_ATOMS: atom_id res chain seq x y z
N MET A 1 13.11 9.48 15.64
CA MET A 1 11.82 9.95 15.09
C MET A 1 10.77 8.93 15.52
N PRO A 2 9.52 9.34 15.76
CA PRO A 2 8.44 8.37 15.98
C PRO A 2 8.30 7.46 14.77
N VAL A 3 7.88 6.22 15.03
CA VAL A 3 7.52 5.27 13.99
C VAL A 3 6.02 5.35 13.78
N PHE A 4 5.59 5.46 12.53
CA PHE A 4 4.19 5.43 12.15
C PHE A 4 3.84 4.12 11.46
N ARG A 5 2.70 3.54 11.85
CA ARG A 5 2.06 2.44 11.14
C ARG A 5 0.94 2.99 10.26
N CYS A 6 1.11 2.83 8.95
CA CYS A 6 0.16 3.29 7.93
C CYS A 6 -0.61 2.08 7.37
N PHE A 7 -1.91 2.02 7.64
CA PHE A 7 -2.83 1.03 7.05
C PHE A 7 -3.38 1.57 5.74
N ILE A 8 -3.16 0.83 4.67
CA ILE A 8 -3.40 1.32 3.31
C ILE A 8 -4.29 0.34 2.56
N ARG A 9 -5.33 0.88 1.93
CA ARG A 9 -6.23 0.19 1.02
C ARG A 9 -6.04 0.72 -0.39
N GLY A 10 -5.66 -0.15 -1.32
CA GLY A 10 -5.66 0.12 -2.75
C GLY A 10 -6.93 -0.41 -3.40
N GLU A 11 -7.48 0.33 -4.36
CA GLU A 11 -8.68 -0.05 -5.11
C GLU A 11 -8.47 0.10 -6.62
N ASN A 12 -9.17 -0.73 -7.41
CA ASN A 12 -9.19 -0.73 -8.88
C ASN A 12 -7.79 -0.90 -9.52
N PHE A 13 -6.93 -1.70 -8.90
CA PHE A 13 -5.65 -2.08 -9.46
C PHE A 13 -5.79 -3.26 -10.44
N PRO A 14 -4.83 -3.43 -11.38
CA PRO A 14 -4.93 -4.49 -12.38
C PRO A 14 -4.89 -5.89 -11.78
N GLY A 15 -5.76 -6.77 -12.28
CA GLY A 15 -5.90 -8.15 -11.81
C GLY A 15 -4.61 -8.99 -11.94
N SER A 16 -3.72 -8.61 -12.85
CA SER A 16 -2.40 -9.23 -13.05
C SER A 16 -1.57 -9.26 -11.77
N LEU A 17 -1.78 -8.32 -10.83
CA LEU A 17 -1.16 -8.32 -9.49
C LEU A 17 -1.49 -9.54 -8.62
N SER A 18 -2.69 -10.11 -8.79
CA SER A 18 -3.15 -11.27 -8.03
C SER A 18 -3.37 -12.52 -8.91
N ARG A 19 -2.87 -12.49 -10.16
CA ARG A 19 -3.17 -13.51 -11.20
C ARG A 19 -4.68 -13.68 -11.46
N GLN A 20 -5.45 -12.64 -11.19
CA GLN A 20 -6.89 -12.60 -11.41
C GLN A 20 -7.17 -11.87 -12.73
N GLY A 21 -8.25 -12.22 -13.43
CA GLY A 21 -8.65 -11.55 -14.68
C GLY A 21 -9.36 -10.21 -14.45
N GLU A 22 -9.94 -10.02 -13.27
CA GLU A 22 -10.72 -8.84 -12.89
C GLU A 22 -9.90 -7.85 -12.05
N PRO A 23 -10.29 -6.56 -11.98
CA PRO A 23 -9.67 -5.60 -11.08
C PRO A 23 -9.64 -6.08 -9.62
N VAL A 24 -8.55 -5.76 -8.94
CA VAL A 24 -8.32 -6.12 -7.54
C VAL A 24 -8.13 -4.89 -6.68
N GLY A 25 -8.50 -5.03 -5.42
CA GLY A 25 -8.05 -4.17 -4.35
C GLY A 25 -6.98 -4.87 -3.52
N PHE A 26 -6.32 -4.13 -2.64
CA PHE A 26 -5.39 -4.70 -1.70
C PHE A 26 -5.40 -3.98 -0.36
N TYR A 27 -4.94 -4.70 0.65
CA TYR A 27 -4.52 -4.16 1.93
C TYR A 27 -3.02 -4.34 2.10
N THR A 28 -2.35 -3.31 2.61
CA THR A 28 -0.95 -3.37 3.00
C THR A 28 -0.69 -2.46 4.20
N THR A 29 0.45 -2.64 4.84
CA THR A 29 0.87 -1.83 5.98
C THR A 29 2.27 -1.32 5.73
N ARG A 30 2.49 0.00 5.83
CA ARG A 30 3.83 0.57 5.77
C ARG A 30 4.24 1.13 7.11
N TRP A 31 5.50 0.93 7.44
CA TRP A 31 6.12 1.47 8.65
C TRP A 31 7.15 2.50 8.20
N VAL A 32 7.05 3.70 8.74
CA VAL A 32 7.92 4.82 8.37
C VAL A 32 8.34 5.60 9.61
N ASP A 33 9.61 6.00 9.65
CA ASP A 33 10.10 7.02 10.57
C ASP A 33 9.67 8.40 10.03
N ALA A 34 8.92 9.17 10.81
CA ALA A 34 8.46 10.51 10.41
C ALA A 34 8.30 11.41 11.64
N GLU A 35 8.23 12.73 11.47
CA GLU A 35 7.97 13.71 12.54
C GLU A 35 6.48 13.96 12.76
N SER A 36 5.63 13.60 11.79
CA SER A 36 4.18 13.82 11.85
C SER A 36 3.39 12.78 11.04
N PRO A 37 2.08 12.62 11.30
CA PRO A 37 1.20 11.76 10.49
C PRO A 37 1.17 12.16 9.00
N VAL A 38 1.25 13.46 8.71
CA VAL A 38 1.24 13.98 7.33
C VAL A 38 2.51 13.58 6.59
N GLU A 39 3.67 13.69 7.24
CA GLU A 39 4.93 13.21 6.67
C GLU A 39 4.93 11.69 6.51
N ALA A 40 4.38 10.96 7.48
CA ALA A 40 4.25 9.51 7.40
C ALA A 40 3.41 9.05 6.19
N GLU A 41 2.32 9.75 5.89
CA GLU A 41 1.49 9.50 4.71
C GLU A 41 2.31 9.64 3.42
N MET A 42 3.05 10.75 3.29
CA MET A 42 3.86 11.05 2.11
C MET A 42 4.98 10.02 1.91
N LEU A 43 5.68 9.64 2.98
CA LEU A 43 6.73 8.63 2.94
C LEU A 43 6.16 7.24 2.59
N ALA A 44 5.06 6.84 3.23
CA ALA A 44 4.42 5.57 2.94
C ALA A 44 3.88 5.49 1.49
N LEU A 45 3.35 6.59 0.96
CA LEU A 45 2.96 6.69 -0.44
C LEU A 45 4.17 6.58 -1.38
N GLY A 46 5.30 7.19 -1.02
CA GLY A 46 6.58 7.02 -1.73
C GLY A 46 7.00 5.55 -1.80
N LEU A 47 6.98 4.85 -0.66
CA LEU A 47 7.29 3.42 -0.60
C LEU A 47 6.36 2.57 -1.47
N LEU A 48 5.08 2.92 -1.59
CA LEU A 48 4.16 2.21 -2.50
C LEU A 48 4.47 2.48 -3.96
N ARG A 49 4.81 3.72 -4.32
CA ARG A 49 5.20 4.07 -5.71
C ARG A 49 6.47 3.36 -6.15
N GLU A 50 7.36 3.05 -5.23
CA GLU A 50 8.60 2.32 -5.49
C GLU A 50 8.46 0.80 -5.34
N ASP A 51 7.30 0.31 -4.90
CA ASP A 51 7.11 -1.11 -4.60
C ASP A 51 7.22 -1.98 -5.88
N PRO A 52 8.11 -2.98 -5.91
CA PRO A 52 8.30 -3.83 -7.08
C PRO A 52 7.06 -4.60 -7.51
N ILE A 53 6.17 -4.96 -6.57
CA ILE A 53 4.93 -5.68 -6.90
C ILE A 53 4.00 -4.75 -7.67
N LEU A 54 3.79 -3.52 -7.18
CA LEU A 54 2.95 -2.54 -7.87
C LEU A 54 3.57 -2.08 -9.20
N ASN A 55 4.90 -1.97 -9.27
CA ASN A 55 5.62 -1.60 -10.48
C ASN A 55 5.80 -2.74 -11.49
N SER A 56 5.47 -3.99 -11.13
CA SER A 56 5.52 -5.13 -12.07
C SER A 56 4.44 -5.08 -13.16
N VAL A 57 3.43 -4.21 -12.99
CA VAL A 57 2.32 -4.00 -13.91
C VAL A 57 2.79 -3.15 -15.10
N ALA A 58 2.52 -3.62 -16.32
CA ALA A 58 2.80 -2.88 -17.55
C ALA A 58 2.05 -1.55 -17.58
N ALA A 59 2.63 -0.51 -18.21
CA ALA A 59 2.06 0.82 -18.19
C ALA A 59 0.65 0.87 -18.80
N GLU A 60 0.39 0.03 -19.79
CA GLU A 60 -0.86 -0.08 -20.55
C GLU A 60 -1.98 -0.75 -19.73
N GLU A 61 -1.63 -1.53 -18.71
CA GLU A 61 -2.59 -2.17 -17.81
C GLU A 61 -3.01 -1.26 -16.66
N ARG A 62 -2.31 -0.16 -16.42
CA ARG A 62 -2.57 0.74 -15.29
C ARG A 62 -3.92 1.43 -15.47
N SER A 63 -4.79 1.26 -14.48
CA SER A 63 -6.10 1.89 -14.42
C SER A 63 -5.99 3.34 -13.97
N GLU A 64 -6.62 4.27 -14.70
CA GLU A 64 -6.79 5.67 -14.26
C GLU A 64 -7.71 5.80 -13.02
N ASN A 65 -8.51 4.76 -12.75
CA ASN A 65 -9.40 4.69 -11.59
C ASN A 65 -8.71 4.06 -10.36
N ALA A 66 -7.43 3.71 -10.44
CA ALA A 66 -6.69 3.14 -9.32
C ALA A 66 -6.54 4.20 -8.20
N GLN A 67 -6.97 3.85 -7.00
CA GLN A 67 -6.98 4.76 -5.85
C GLN A 67 -6.30 4.14 -4.64
N ILE A 68 -5.66 4.98 -3.84
CA ILE A 68 -5.02 4.59 -2.57
C ILE A 68 -5.68 5.40 -1.46
N PHE A 69 -6.06 4.70 -0.38
CA PHE A 69 -6.66 5.27 0.81
C PHE A 69 -5.82 4.89 2.03
N PHE A 70 -5.51 5.87 2.87
CA PHE A 70 -4.94 5.63 4.19
C PHE A 70 -6.10 5.48 5.18
N GLU A 71 -6.42 4.25 5.57
CA GLU A 71 -7.51 3.97 6.51
C GLU A 71 -7.17 4.41 7.93
N LYS A 72 -5.88 4.32 8.29
CA LYS A 72 -5.38 4.73 9.60
C LYS A 72 -3.88 5.00 9.54
N ILE A 73 -3.45 6.06 10.21
CA ILE A 73 -2.05 6.37 10.49
C ILE A 73 -1.93 6.55 12.00
N GLU A 74 -1.04 5.79 12.64
CA GLU A 74 -0.85 5.89 14.08
C GLU A 74 0.63 5.82 14.45
N GLU A 75 1.02 6.68 15.39
CA GLU A 75 2.32 6.63 16.04
C GLU A 75 2.39 5.42 16.97
N VAL A 76 3.49 4.68 16.92
CA VAL A 76 3.73 3.50 17.75
C VAL A 76 5.01 3.67 18.56
N LEU A 77 5.00 3.18 19.80
CA LEU A 77 6.12 3.32 20.75
C LEU A 77 7.36 2.50 20.36
N SER A 78 7.22 1.49 19.50
CA SER A 78 8.32 0.67 18.97
C SER A 78 7.83 -0.19 17.80
N GLU A 79 8.68 -0.39 16.77
CA GLU A 79 8.43 -1.41 15.73
C GLU A 79 8.34 -2.79 16.43
N PRO A 80 7.19 -3.49 16.44
CA PRO A 80 7.21 -4.90 16.77
C PRO A 80 8.11 -5.57 15.73
N GLY A 81 9.18 -6.21 16.22
CA GLY A 81 10.37 -6.61 15.45
C GLY A 81 10.10 -6.89 13.97
N ARG A 82 10.85 -6.19 13.10
CA ARG A 82 10.79 -6.25 11.63
C ARG A 82 10.60 -7.68 11.08
N VAL A 83 9.36 -8.12 10.97
CA VAL A 83 8.98 -9.29 10.19
C VAL A 83 8.19 -8.76 9.01
N SER A 84 8.90 -8.58 7.89
CA SER A 84 8.39 -8.28 6.54
C SER A 84 6.96 -7.75 6.45
N GLY A 85 6.75 -6.49 6.82
CA GLY A 85 5.50 -5.76 6.56
C GLY A 85 5.39 -5.27 5.11
N ALA A 86 5.94 -5.98 4.13
CA ALA A 86 5.90 -5.59 2.71
C ALA A 86 4.86 -6.39 1.90
N GLY A 87 4.11 -7.27 2.57
CA GLY A 87 3.09 -8.08 1.92
C GLY A 87 1.87 -7.26 1.50
N PHE A 88 1.21 -7.73 0.46
CA PHE A 88 -0.11 -7.30 0.05
C PHE A 88 -1.10 -8.43 0.31
N THR A 89 -2.27 -8.11 0.85
CA THR A 89 -3.43 -9.00 0.84
C THR A 89 -4.40 -8.51 -0.21
N PHE A 90 -4.53 -9.23 -1.32
CA PHE A 90 -5.39 -8.85 -2.43
C PHE A 90 -6.82 -9.37 -2.25
N PHE A 91 -7.81 -8.63 -2.75
CA PHE A 91 -9.21 -9.03 -2.80
C PHE A 91 -9.83 -8.66 -4.17
N PRO A 92 -10.80 -9.44 -4.67
CA PRO A 92 -11.47 -9.12 -5.93
C PRO A 92 -12.32 -7.86 -5.79
N MET A 93 -12.34 -7.02 -6.84
CA MET A 93 -13.24 -5.87 -6.95
C MET A 93 -14.29 -6.01 -8.06
N GLY A 94 -14.34 -7.17 -8.73
CA GLY A 94 -15.43 -7.56 -9.60
C GLY A 94 -16.65 -8.02 -8.79
N THR A 95 -17.80 -7.39 -9.05
CA THR A 95 -19.14 -7.87 -8.64
C THR A 95 -19.55 -9.11 -9.41
#